data_AF-A0A1B7UFQ6-F1
#
_entry.id   AF-A0A1B7UFQ6-F1
#
_cell.length_a   1.000
_cell.length_b   1.000
_cell.length_c   1.000
_cell.angle_alpha   90.00
_cell.angle_beta   90.00
_cell.angle_gamma   90.00
#
_symmetry.space_group_name_H-M   'P 1'
#
loop_
_entity.id
_entity.type
_entity.pdbx_description
1 polymer ?
#
loop_
_entity_poly.entity_id
_entity_poly.type
_entity_poly.pdbx_seq_one_letter_code
_entity_poly.pdbx_strand_id
1 'polypeptide(L)'
;MVLLRTVSSKAASIDSIRRRYILLFVSYITSLIMLLLGFKHLLSEDYLLQAILFGCSFAFLANVAWFHASNELDKACGIETVLVGLFVLGLVYHGGYQNTALYWVFPFPAIIFGLLGPRVGIQINGLLVLVLMVMLYQPDLIVAQYKNAEISRFMASMATVIAVGWINEHFRERSHNAMALLQRSKETQANTDALTHLANRRFVDEVLPQHFALQPEHFFPLAVIIADLDHFKHINDSFGHDQGDLVLQQVAMLFRQKLRTEDIACRYGGEEFLLLLPKTSQNDATRVADKIRAGIAQRRLLTEHPDLVITCSFGVALAQDESEFLQAVKLADQRLYLSKSNGRNQVN
;
A
#
# COMPACT_ATOMS: atom_id res chain seq x y z
N MET A 1 16.03 -7.68 4.74
CA MET A 1 15.26 -7.13 3.57
C MET A 1 13.79 -7.60 3.54
N VAL A 2 13.40 -8.65 4.28
CA VAL A 2 12.01 -9.15 4.36
C VAL A 2 11.14 -8.35 5.35
N LEU A 3 11.72 -7.78 6.41
CA LEU A 3 11.01 -6.96 7.41
C LEU A 3 10.36 -5.69 6.85
N LEU A 4 10.87 -5.14 5.75
CA LEU A 4 10.25 -4.00 5.04
C LEU A 4 8.99 -4.39 4.25
N ARG A 5 8.69 -5.69 4.08
CA ARG A 5 7.54 -6.14 3.26
C ARG A 5 6.28 -6.47 4.07
N THR A 6 6.35 -6.59 5.39
CA THR A 6 5.30 -7.27 6.16
C THR A 6 4.35 -6.37 6.97
N VAL A 7 4.52 -5.05 6.97
CA VAL A 7 3.62 -4.15 7.71
C VAL A 7 2.68 -3.40 6.75
N SER A 8 1.67 -4.12 6.25
CA SER A 8 0.54 -3.53 5.53
C SER A 8 -0.73 -4.34 5.83
N SER A 9 -1.18 -4.38 7.09
CA SER A 9 -2.35 -5.20 7.45
C SER A 9 -3.41 -4.56 8.35
N LYS A 10 -3.40 -3.22 8.57
CA LYS A 10 -4.53 -2.55 9.23
C LYS A 10 -4.95 -1.18 8.68
N ALA A 11 -4.26 -0.64 7.67
CA ALA A 11 -4.77 0.53 6.96
C ALA A 11 -5.78 0.07 5.90
N ALA A 12 -7.04 0.49 6.04
CA ALA A 12 -8.00 0.41 4.94
C ALA A 12 -7.34 1.05 3.71
N SER A 13 -7.23 0.30 2.60
CA SER A 13 -6.63 0.84 1.38
C SER A 13 -7.37 2.13 0.99
N ILE A 14 -6.67 3.13 0.47
CA ILE A 14 -7.28 4.38 -0.01
C ILE A 14 -8.45 4.09 -0.96
N ASP A 15 -8.35 3.00 -1.73
CA ASP A 15 -9.41 2.49 -2.59
C ASP A 15 -10.66 2.04 -1.83
N SER A 16 -10.51 1.28 -0.73
CA SER A 16 -11.64 0.87 0.13
C SER A 16 -12.34 2.07 0.78
N ILE A 17 -11.58 3.08 1.20
CA ILE A 17 -12.13 4.33 1.75
C ILE A 17 -12.95 5.05 0.68
N ARG A 18 -12.39 5.19 -0.53
CA ARG A 18 -13.09 5.83 -1.67
C ARG A 18 -14.39 5.10 -2.00
N ARG A 19 -14.36 3.77 -2.17
CA ARG A 19 -15.53 2.95 -2.50
C ARG A 19 -16.61 3.07 -1.44
N ARG A 20 -16.23 3.10 -0.16
CA ARG A 20 -17.14 3.36 0.96
C ARG A 20 -17.83 4.72 0.86
N TYR A 21 -17.08 5.79 0.58
CA TYR A 21 -17.68 7.12 0.41
C TYR A 21 -18.62 7.19 -0.79
N ILE A 22 -18.23 6.59 -1.93
CA ILE A 22 -19.09 6.54 -3.12
C ILE A 22 -20.38 5.79 -2.81
N LEU A 23 -20.30 4.60 -2.19
CA LEU A 23 -21.45 3.82 -1.77
C LEU A 23 -22.41 4.65 -0.90
N LEU A 24 -21.91 5.19 0.21
CA LEU A 24 -22.75 5.97 1.14
C LEU A 24 -23.33 7.23 0.48
N PHE A 25 -22.51 7.96 -0.29
CA PHE A 25 -22.95 9.17 -0.97
C PHE A 25 -24.07 8.86 -1.97
N VAL A 26 -23.86 7.87 -2.83
CA VAL A 26 -24.84 7.44 -3.82
C VAL A 26 -26.11 7.01 -3.10
N SER A 27 -26.04 6.10 -2.14
CA SER A 27 -27.23 5.57 -1.50
C SER A 27 -28.05 6.62 -0.76
N TYR A 28 -27.42 7.55 -0.05
CA TYR A 28 -28.16 8.59 0.66
C TYR A 28 -28.74 9.65 -0.28
N ILE A 29 -27.97 10.12 -1.26
CA ILE A 29 -28.41 11.18 -2.17
C ILE A 29 -29.47 10.65 -3.13
N THR A 30 -29.29 9.46 -3.73
CA THR A 30 -30.30 8.89 -4.63
C THR A 30 -31.59 8.59 -3.87
N SER A 31 -31.50 8.04 -2.65
CA SER A 31 -32.68 7.82 -1.79
C SER A 31 -33.40 9.11 -1.46
N LEU A 32 -32.67 10.17 -1.07
CA LEU A 32 -33.28 11.47 -0.79
C LEU A 32 -34.01 12.03 -2.02
N ILE A 33 -33.37 12.01 -3.19
CA ILE A 33 -33.97 12.49 -4.44
C ILE A 33 -35.21 11.65 -4.78
N MET A 34 -35.13 10.33 -4.70
CA MET A 34 -36.25 9.43 -4.98
C MET A 34 -37.43 9.65 -4.04
N LEU A 35 -37.18 9.85 -2.73
CA LEU A 35 -38.22 10.17 -1.76
C LEU A 35 -38.90 11.50 -2.07
N LEU A 36 -38.13 12.56 -2.35
CA LEU A 36 -38.69 13.87 -2.70
C LEU A 36 -39.54 13.81 -3.97
N LEU A 37 -39.07 13.10 -5.00
CA LEU A 37 -39.83 12.89 -6.23
C LEU A 37 -41.07 12.01 -6.01
N GLY A 38 -40.97 10.99 -5.14
CA GLY A 38 -42.08 10.13 -4.76
C GLY A 38 -43.18 10.89 -4.03
N PHE A 39 -42.82 11.72 -3.05
CA PHE A 39 -43.76 12.58 -2.34
C PHE A 39 -44.42 13.61 -3.25
N LYS A 40 -43.68 14.19 -4.20
CA LYS A 40 -44.24 15.10 -5.21
C LYS A 40 -45.32 14.43 -6.07
N HIS A 41 -45.21 13.12 -6.29
CA HIS A 41 -46.14 12.32 -7.09
C HIS A 41 -47.19 11.59 -6.27
N LEU A 42 -47.27 11.83 -4.95
CA LEU A 42 -48.24 11.13 -4.09
C LEU A 42 -49.70 11.42 -4.46
N LEU A 43 -49.95 12.58 -5.07
CA LEU A 43 -51.27 13.01 -5.53
C LEU A 43 -51.56 12.65 -7.00
N SER A 44 -50.59 12.12 -7.74
CA SER A 44 -50.83 11.61 -9.10
C SER A 44 -51.32 10.16 -9.05
N GLU A 45 -52.16 9.75 -9.99
CA GLU A 45 -52.66 8.37 -10.13
C GLU A 45 -51.61 7.37 -10.66
N ASP A 46 -50.34 7.79 -10.72
CA ASP A 46 -49.22 7.00 -11.24
C ASP A 46 -48.56 6.16 -10.13
N TYR A 47 -49.26 5.08 -9.76
CA TYR A 47 -48.83 4.18 -8.69
C TYR A 47 -47.56 3.40 -9.03
N LEU A 48 -47.29 3.15 -10.32
CA LEU A 48 -46.11 2.40 -10.75
C LEU A 48 -44.83 3.21 -10.51
N LEU A 49 -44.83 4.49 -10.91
CA LEU A 49 -43.69 5.36 -10.65
C LEU A 49 -43.44 5.55 -9.15
N GLN A 50 -44.51 5.71 -8.35
CA GLN A 50 -44.39 5.79 -6.90
C GLN A 50 -43.74 4.53 -6.31
N ALA A 51 -44.19 3.34 -6.73
CA ALA A 51 -43.64 2.07 -6.26
C ALA A 51 -42.15 1.92 -6.60
N ILE A 52 -41.73 2.33 -7.80
CA ILE A 52 -40.31 2.32 -8.21
C ILE A 52 -39.50 3.27 -7.32
N LEU A 53 -39.96 4.52 -7.13
CA LEU A 53 -39.21 5.54 -6.38
C LEU A 53 -39.08 5.18 -4.89
N PHE A 54 -40.19 4.84 -4.23
CA PHE A 54 -40.15 4.45 -2.82
C PHE A 54 -39.45 3.11 -2.62
N GLY A 55 -39.78 2.10 -3.43
CA GLY A 55 -39.19 0.77 -3.34
C GLY A 55 -37.68 0.79 -3.51
N CYS A 56 -37.17 1.49 -4.54
CA CYS A 56 -35.72 1.64 -4.73
C CYS A 56 -35.10 2.44 -3.58
N SER A 57 -35.70 3.56 -3.15
CA SER A 57 -35.16 4.30 -2.01
C SER A 57 -35.01 3.44 -0.75
N PHE A 58 -36.02 2.62 -0.41
CA PHE A 58 -35.92 1.75 0.76
C PHE A 58 -34.88 0.65 0.56
N ALA A 59 -34.73 0.10 -0.65
CA ALA A 59 -33.72 -0.91 -0.94
C ALA A 59 -32.28 -0.37 -0.81
N PHE A 60 -32.03 0.85 -1.30
CA PHE A 60 -30.72 1.51 -1.17
C PHE A 60 -30.40 1.79 0.31
N LEU A 61 -31.36 2.32 1.09
CA LEU A 61 -31.18 2.54 2.53
C LEU A 61 -31.00 1.23 3.30
N ALA A 62 -31.69 0.16 2.92
CA ALA A 62 -31.53 -1.16 3.51
C ALA A 62 -30.14 -1.75 3.25
N ASN A 63 -29.60 -1.58 2.03
CA ASN A 63 -28.22 -1.97 1.70
C ASN A 63 -27.21 -1.22 2.59
N VAL A 64 -27.40 0.08 2.82
CA VAL A 64 -26.54 0.87 3.71
C VAL A 64 -26.66 0.43 5.16
N ALA A 65 -27.88 0.19 5.66
CA ALA A 65 -28.09 -0.29 7.03
C ALA A 65 -27.41 -1.66 7.23
N TRP A 66 -27.54 -2.55 6.26
CA TRP A 66 -26.86 -3.84 6.24
C TRP A 66 -25.33 -3.69 6.16
N PHE A 67 -24.82 -2.76 5.35
CA PHE A 67 -23.39 -2.48 5.25
C PHE A 67 -22.82 -1.96 6.58
N HIS A 68 -23.52 -1.07 7.28
CA HIS A 68 -23.10 -0.61 8.62
C HIS A 68 -23.10 -1.75 9.65
N ALA A 69 -24.01 -2.72 9.54
CA ALA A 69 -24.08 -3.87 10.44
C ALA A 69 -23.04 -4.96 10.13
N SER A 70 -22.77 -5.23 8.86
CA SER A 70 -21.89 -6.32 8.41
C SER A 70 -20.43 -5.88 8.17
N ASN A 71 -20.21 -4.60 7.86
CA ASN A 71 -18.94 -4.02 7.42
C ASN A 71 -18.33 -4.71 6.17
N GLU A 72 -19.17 -5.37 5.37
CA GLU A 72 -18.78 -6.14 4.17
C GLU A 72 -18.86 -5.29 2.89
N LEU A 73 -17.82 -4.48 2.64
CA LEU A 73 -17.82 -3.46 1.58
C LEU A 73 -18.01 -4.04 0.17
N ASP A 74 -17.31 -5.12 -0.17
CA ASP A 74 -17.35 -5.69 -1.52
C ASP A 74 -18.75 -6.18 -1.90
N LYS A 75 -19.41 -6.87 -0.95
CA LYS A 75 -20.78 -7.35 -1.11
C LYS A 75 -21.76 -6.18 -1.20
N ALA A 76 -21.60 -5.15 -0.36
CA ALA A 76 -22.45 -3.96 -0.38
C ALA A 76 -22.36 -3.21 -1.71
N CYS A 77 -21.15 -3.04 -2.28
CA CYS A 77 -20.95 -2.44 -3.60
C CYS A 77 -21.58 -3.28 -4.73
N GLY A 78 -21.51 -4.61 -4.62
CA GLY A 78 -22.16 -5.52 -5.56
C GLY A 78 -23.68 -5.38 -5.55
N ILE A 79 -24.29 -5.41 -4.35
CA ILE A 79 -25.72 -5.19 -4.16
C ILE A 79 -26.14 -3.82 -4.69
N GLU A 80 -25.39 -2.76 -4.35
CA GLU A 80 -25.65 -1.40 -4.82
C GLU A 80 -25.66 -1.31 -6.35
N THR A 81 -24.73 -1.99 -7.02
CA THR A 81 -24.66 -2.03 -8.48
C THR A 81 -25.91 -2.68 -9.09
N VAL A 82 -26.40 -3.76 -8.48
CA VAL A 82 -27.63 -4.43 -8.92
C VAL A 82 -28.84 -3.52 -8.70
N LEU A 83 -28.94 -2.85 -7.54
CA LEU A 83 -30.01 -1.91 -7.23
C LEU A 83 -30.03 -0.72 -8.19
N VAL A 84 -28.85 -0.16 -8.51
CA VAL A 84 -28.70 0.87 -9.54
C VAL A 84 -29.17 0.37 -10.90
N GLY A 85 -28.77 -0.83 -11.31
CA GLY A 85 -29.21 -1.43 -12.58
C GLY A 85 -30.73 -1.59 -12.65
N LEU A 86 -31.34 -2.18 -11.62
CA LEU A 86 -32.80 -2.36 -11.53
C LEU A 86 -33.55 -1.03 -11.53
N PHE A 87 -33.04 -0.03 -10.81
CA PHE A 87 -33.61 1.31 -10.79
C PHE A 87 -33.56 1.96 -12.19
N VAL A 88 -32.42 1.90 -12.87
CA VAL A 88 -32.28 2.42 -14.24
C VAL A 88 -33.27 1.74 -15.20
N LEU A 89 -33.36 0.42 -15.15
CA LEU A 89 -34.28 -0.34 -16.02
C LEU A 89 -35.74 0.01 -15.72
N GLY A 90 -36.14 0.07 -14.45
CA GLY A 90 -37.49 0.46 -14.05
C GLY A 90 -37.84 1.89 -14.46
N LEU A 91 -36.89 2.83 -14.33
CA LEU A 91 -37.09 4.22 -14.69
C LEU A 91 -37.26 4.40 -16.20
N VAL A 92 -36.47 3.68 -17.02
CA VAL A 92 -36.59 3.69 -18.49
C VAL A 92 -37.85 2.97 -18.97
N TYR A 93 -38.24 1.87 -18.31
CA TYR A 93 -39.50 1.18 -18.60
C TYR A 93 -40.71 2.10 -18.41
N HIS A 94 -40.73 2.86 -17.32
CA HIS A 94 -41.82 3.77 -16.99
C HIS A 94 -41.80 5.06 -17.81
N GLY A 95 -40.61 5.64 -18.03
CA GLY A 95 -40.47 6.97 -18.61
C GLY A 95 -40.24 8.07 -17.59
N GLY A 96 -40.43 7.79 -16.31
CA GLY A 96 -40.45 8.82 -15.26
C GLY A 96 -41.52 9.89 -15.51
N TYR A 97 -41.40 11.04 -14.87
CA TYR A 97 -42.33 12.15 -15.08
C TYR A 97 -42.17 12.72 -16.49
N GLN A 98 -43.25 12.75 -17.27
CA GLN A 98 -43.28 13.30 -18.63
C GLN A 98 -42.22 12.71 -19.59
N ASN A 99 -41.92 11.42 -19.50
CA ASN A 99 -40.91 10.74 -20.34
C ASN A 99 -39.48 11.34 -20.20
N THR A 100 -39.13 11.90 -19.04
CA THR A 100 -37.81 12.50 -18.78
C THR A 100 -36.78 11.56 -18.16
N ALA A 101 -37.11 10.28 -17.98
CA ALA A 101 -36.25 9.28 -17.34
C ALA A 101 -34.83 9.18 -17.92
N LEU A 102 -34.65 9.33 -19.23
CA LEU A 102 -33.34 9.20 -19.90
C LEU A 102 -32.28 10.16 -19.34
N TYR A 103 -32.67 11.36 -18.88
CA TYR A 103 -31.73 12.33 -18.32
C TYR A 103 -31.14 11.88 -16.99
N TRP A 104 -31.87 11.05 -16.23
CA TRP A 104 -31.45 10.58 -14.92
C TRP A 104 -30.51 9.37 -14.99
N VAL A 105 -30.33 8.75 -16.16
CA VAL A 105 -29.48 7.56 -16.31
C VAL A 105 -27.98 7.91 -16.37
N PHE A 106 -27.64 9.12 -16.82
CA PHE A 106 -26.24 9.54 -17.07
C PHE A 106 -25.26 9.45 -15.89
N PRO A 107 -25.65 9.67 -14.62
CA PRO A 107 -24.72 9.52 -13.50
C PRO A 107 -24.27 8.08 -13.22
N PHE A 108 -25.08 7.08 -13.57
CA PHE A 108 -24.87 5.71 -13.11
C PHE A 108 -23.64 5.00 -13.68
N PRO A 109 -23.24 5.20 -14.95
CA PRO A 109 -21.99 4.64 -15.43
C PRO A 109 -20.77 5.06 -14.62
N ALA A 110 -20.71 6.33 -14.22
CA ALA A 110 -19.63 6.85 -13.38
C ALA A 110 -19.66 6.23 -11.97
N ILE A 111 -20.85 6.02 -11.41
CA ILE A 111 -21.04 5.33 -10.13
C ILE A 111 -20.52 3.88 -10.21
N ILE A 112 -20.91 3.14 -11.25
CA ILE A 112 -20.50 1.74 -11.46
C ILE A 112 -18.97 1.64 -11.59
N PHE A 113 -18.34 2.55 -12.34
CA PHE A 113 -16.87 2.62 -12.41
C PHE A 113 -16.24 2.92 -11.05
N GLY A 114 -16.80 3.86 -10.29
CA GLY A 114 -16.30 4.22 -8.96
C GLY A 114 -16.38 3.08 -7.94
N LEU A 115 -17.44 2.26 -8.01
CA LEU A 115 -17.69 1.13 -7.11
C LEU A 115 -16.90 -0.13 -7.46
N LEU A 116 -16.76 -0.46 -8.76
CA LEU A 116 -16.23 -1.74 -9.23
C LEU A 116 -14.90 -1.64 -10.01
N GLY A 117 -14.40 -0.42 -10.26
CA GLY A 117 -13.20 -0.17 -11.05
C GLY A 117 -13.42 -0.30 -12.57
N PRO A 118 -12.38 -0.10 -13.38
CA PRO A 118 -12.53 0.06 -14.83
C PRO A 118 -12.83 -1.26 -15.56
N ARG A 119 -12.30 -2.39 -15.08
CA ARG A 119 -12.45 -3.71 -15.74
C ARG A 119 -13.83 -4.32 -15.57
N VAL A 120 -14.34 -4.36 -14.34
CA VAL A 120 -15.69 -4.87 -14.07
C VAL A 120 -16.73 -3.82 -14.48
N GLY A 121 -16.43 -2.54 -14.23
CA GLY A 121 -17.34 -1.45 -14.58
C GLY A 121 -17.65 -1.37 -16.07
N ILE A 122 -16.68 -1.62 -16.97
CA ILE A 122 -16.95 -1.60 -18.42
C ILE A 122 -17.85 -2.76 -18.86
N GLN A 123 -17.72 -3.94 -18.22
CA GLN A 123 -18.56 -5.10 -18.52
C GLN A 123 -20.00 -4.85 -18.08
N ILE A 124 -20.20 -4.38 -16.85
CA ILE A 124 -21.54 -4.07 -16.31
C ILE A 124 -22.20 -2.94 -17.10
N ASN A 125 -21.48 -1.85 -17.39
CA ASN A 125 -22.01 -0.76 -18.20
C ASN A 125 -22.32 -1.20 -19.64
N GLY A 126 -21.47 -2.04 -20.25
CA GLY A 126 -21.72 -2.60 -21.57
C GLY A 126 -22.99 -3.44 -21.60
N LEU A 127 -23.20 -4.30 -20.59
CA LEU A 127 -24.42 -5.08 -20.44
C LEU A 127 -25.65 -4.18 -20.24
N LEU A 128 -25.56 -3.18 -19.37
CA LEU A 128 -26.66 -2.24 -19.13
C LEU A 128 -27.05 -1.50 -20.41
N VAL A 129 -26.09 -1.01 -21.19
CA VAL A 129 -26.34 -0.35 -22.47
C VAL A 129 -26.97 -1.30 -23.49
N LEU A 130 -26.55 -2.56 -23.53
CA LEU A 130 -27.15 -3.56 -24.42
C LEU A 130 -28.63 -3.78 -24.07
N VAL A 131 -28.95 -3.93 -22.79
CA VAL A 131 -30.34 -4.10 -22.33
C VAL A 131 -31.17 -2.84 -22.64
N LEU A 132 -30.64 -1.66 -22.35
CA LEU A 132 -31.30 -0.39 -22.68
C LEU A 132 -31.52 -0.22 -24.18
N MET A 133 -30.59 -0.66 -25.02
CA MET A 133 -30.75 -0.65 -26.47
C MET A 133 -31.94 -1.49 -26.90
N VAL A 134 -32.08 -2.71 -26.37
CA VAL A 134 -33.24 -3.57 -26.67
C VAL A 134 -34.54 -2.92 -26.22
N MET A 135 -34.60 -2.40 -24.98
CA MET A 135 -35.80 -1.77 -24.44
C MET A 135 -36.23 -0.52 -25.22
N LEU A 136 -35.29 0.32 -25.65
CA LEU A 136 -35.61 1.59 -26.29
C LEU A 136 -35.97 1.44 -27.78
N TYR A 137 -35.42 0.44 -28.48
CA TYR A 137 -35.73 0.20 -29.90
C TYR A 137 -36.90 -0.76 -30.13
N GLN A 138 -37.47 -1.34 -29.06
CA GLN A 138 -38.69 -2.14 -29.11
C GLN A 138 -39.78 -1.47 -28.26
N PRO A 139 -40.65 -0.63 -28.87
CA PRO A 139 -41.66 0.14 -28.14
C PRO A 139 -42.63 -0.71 -27.30
N ASP A 140 -42.89 -1.96 -27.71
CA ASP A 140 -43.79 -2.88 -27.00
C ASP A 140 -43.24 -3.35 -25.65
N LEU A 141 -41.95 -3.14 -25.38
CA LEU A 141 -41.29 -3.54 -24.13
C LEU A 141 -41.38 -2.49 -23.02
N ILE A 142 -41.75 -1.24 -23.33
CA ILE A 142 -41.75 -0.13 -22.38
C ILE A 142 -43.09 0.62 -22.40
N VAL A 143 -43.48 1.19 -21.27
CA VAL A 143 -44.68 2.04 -21.16
C VAL A 143 -44.39 3.44 -21.72
N ALA A 144 -43.15 3.89 -21.59
CA ALA A 144 -42.68 5.20 -22.02
C ALA A 144 -42.73 5.37 -23.54
N GLN A 145 -43.05 6.57 -24.00
CA GLN A 145 -43.02 6.93 -25.42
C GLN A 145 -41.90 7.93 -25.67
N TYR A 146 -40.79 7.43 -26.21
CA TYR A 146 -39.65 8.25 -26.60
C TYR A 146 -39.60 8.46 -28.10
N LYS A 147 -39.16 9.64 -28.52
CA LYS A 147 -38.92 9.88 -29.96
C LYS A 147 -37.63 9.20 -30.39
N ASN A 148 -37.59 8.67 -31.61
CA ASN A 148 -36.38 8.04 -32.18
C ASN A 148 -35.14 8.96 -32.11
N ALA A 149 -35.33 10.27 -32.27
CA ALA A 149 -34.26 11.26 -32.15
C ALA A 149 -33.74 11.40 -30.70
N GLU A 150 -34.58 11.20 -29.68
CA GLU A 150 -34.19 11.22 -28.28
C GLU A 150 -33.41 9.96 -27.93
N ILE A 151 -33.89 8.80 -28.39
CA ILE A 151 -33.22 7.50 -28.20
C ILE A 151 -31.81 7.52 -28.81
N SER A 152 -31.68 7.95 -30.07
CA SER A 152 -30.37 7.96 -30.75
C SER A 152 -29.36 8.91 -30.07
N ARG A 153 -29.81 10.10 -29.66
CA ARG A 153 -28.98 11.06 -28.90
C ARG A 153 -28.59 10.54 -27.53
N PHE A 154 -29.52 9.88 -26.83
CA PHE A 154 -29.26 9.26 -25.54
C PHE A 154 -28.20 8.16 -25.67
N MET A 155 -28.34 7.25 -26.63
CA MET A 155 -27.37 6.16 -26.84
C MET A 155 -25.98 6.69 -27.19
N ALA A 156 -25.89 7.69 -28.08
CA ALA A 156 -24.62 8.31 -28.43
C ALA A 156 -23.97 9.04 -27.24
N SER A 157 -24.77 9.78 -26.46
CA SER A 157 -24.29 10.46 -25.26
C SER A 157 -23.86 9.47 -24.18
N MET A 158 -24.60 8.37 -24.01
CA MET A 158 -24.28 7.32 -23.03
C MET A 158 -22.97 6.63 -23.37
N ALA A 159 -22.74 6.30 -24.65
CA ALA A 159 -21.47 5.77 -25.12
C ALA A 159 -20.31 6.72 -24.83
N THR A 160 -20.52 8.02 -25.03
CA THR A 160 -19.52 9.07 -24.70
C THR A 160 -19.24 9.13 -23.19
N VAL A 161 -20.27 9.11 -22.35
CA VAL A 161 -20.12 9.11 -20.88
C VAL A 161 -19.38 7.87 -20.40
N ILE A 162 -19.69 6.69 -20.95
CA ILE A 162 -19.00 5.45 -20.61
C ILE A 162 -17.53 5.49 -21.05
N ALA A 163 -17.24 5.97 -22.25
CA ALA A 163 -15.87 6.09 -22.75
C ALA A 163 -15.04 7.04 -21.89
N VAL A 164 -15.56 8.24 -21.59
CA VAL A 164 -14.89 9.22 -20.72
C VAL A 164 -14.76 8.69 -19.29
N GLY A 165 -15.81 8.05 -18.75
CA GLY A 165 -15.79 7.42 -17.44
C GLY A 165 -14.72 6.34 -17.32
N TRP A 166 -14.61 5.49 -18.35
CA TRP A 166 -13.59 4.45 -18.42
C TRP A 166 -12.18 5.02 -18.49
N ILE A 167 -11.94 6.03 -19.33
CA ILE A 167 -10.64 6.73 -19.43
C ILE A 167 -10.27 7.30 -18.06
N ASN A 168 -11.18 8.07 -17.44
CA ASN A 168 -10.93 8.70 -16.14
C ASN A 168 -10.61 7.67 -15.05
N GLU A 169 -11.38 6.58 -14.98
CA GLU A 169 -11.17 5.52 -14.00
C GLU A 169 -9.84 4.77 -14.23
N HIS A 170 -9.55 4.40 -15.47
CA HIS A 170 -8.35 3.66 -15.84
C HIS A 170 -7.07 4.45 -15.58
N PHE A 171 -7.04 5.73 -15.96
CA PHE A 171 -5.89 6.59 -15.69
C PHE A 171 -5.75 6.91 -14.20
N ARG A 172 -6.86 7.04 -13.46
CA ARG A 172 -6.82 7.24 -12.01
C ARG A 172 -6.21 6.03 -11.30
N GLU A 173 -6.66 4.82 -11.61
CA GLU A 173 -6.12 3.59 -11.04
C GLU A 173 -4.61 3.45 -11.32
N ARG A 174 -4.20 3.69 -12.58
CA ARG A 174 -2.78 3.67 -12.97
C ARG A 174 -1.94 4.71 -12.24
N SER A 175 -2.44 5.93 -12.13
CA SER A 175 -1.75 7.04 -11.44
C SER A 175 -1.51 6.71 -9.97
N HIS A 176 -2.53 6.20 -9.26
CA HIS A 176 -2.38 5.79 -7.86
C HIS A 176 -1.36 4.68 -7.68
N ASN A 177 -1.40 3.65 -8.53
CA ASN A 177 -0.44 2.55 -8.47
C ASN A 177 0.99 3.04 -8.75
N ALA A 178 1.17 3.95 -9.71
CA ALA A 178 2.46 4.56 -10.01
C ALA A 178 2.98 5.40 -8.85
N MET A 179 2.12 6.21 -8.21
CA MET A 179 2.48 7.01 -7.04
C MET A 179 2.88 6.14 -5.85
N ALA A 180 2.12 5.06 -5.58
CA ALA A 180 2.43 4.13 -4.50
C ALA A 180 3.79 3.42 -4.72
N LEU A 181 4.07 3.02 -5.97
CA LEU A 181 5.37 2.45 -6.32
C LEU A 181 6.51 3.46 -6.16
N LEU A 182 6.31 4.69 -6.63
CA LEU A 182 7.28 5.76 -6.51
C LEU A 182 7.57 6.09 -5.04
N GLN A 183 6.54 6.14 -4.19
CA GLN A 183 6.70 6.35 -2.76
C GLN A 183 7.53 5.24 -2.12
N ARG A 184 7.21 3.97 -2.40
CA ARG A 184 8.01 2.84 -1.90
C ARG A 184 9.46 2.87 -2.37
N SER A 185 9.69 3.27 -3.62
CA SER A 185 11.05 3.43 -4.16
C SER A 185 11.81 4.53 -3.43
N LYS A 186 11.16 5.68 -3.19
CA LYS A 186 11.74 6.80 -2.44
C LYS A 186 12.05 6.41 -0.99
N GLU A 187 11.14 5.71 -0.33
CA GLU A 187 11.34 5.19 1.03
C GLU A 187 12.52 4.21 1.06
N THR A 188 12.60 3.29 0.10
CA THR A 188 13.71 2.33 0.01
C THR A 188 15.04 3.06 -0.19
N GLN A 189 15.10 4.02 -1.12
CA GLN A 189 16.31 4.80 -1.39
C GLN A 189 16.70 5.69 -0.20
N ALA A 190 15.72 6.28 0.49
CA ALA A 190 15.95 7.10 1.67
C ALA A 190 16.49 6.29 2.86
N ASN A 191 16.19 4.99 2.93
CA ASN A 191 16.51 4.10 4.05
C ASN A 191 17.65 3.11 3.76
N THR A 192 18.27 3.20 2.58
CA THR A 192 19.35 2.31 2.14
C THR A 192 20.60 3.13 1.84
N ASP A 193 21.77 2.62 2.25
CA ASP A 193 23.05 3.21 1.87
C ASP A 193 23.37 2.88 0.40
N ALA A 194 23.71 3.90 -0.39
CA ALA A 194 23.90 3.73 -1.83
C ALA A 194 25.13 2.88 -2.20
N LEU A 195 26.17 2.89 -1.36
CA LEU A 195 27.42 2.18 -1.62
C LEU A 195 27.31 0.69 -1.25
N THR A 196 26.83 0.40 -0.05
CA THR A 196 26.83 -0.94 0.53
C THR A 196 25.49 -1.67 0.34
N HIS A 197 24.45 -0.94 -0.05
CA HIS A 197 23.06 -1.40 -0.14
C HIS A 197 22.51 -1.99 1.18
N LEU A 198 23.17 -1.72 2.31
CA LEU A 198 22.64 -2.03 3.64
C LEU A 198 21.60 -0.98 4.04
N ALA A 199 20.87 -1.22 5.13
CA ALA A 199 20.10 -0.14 5.73
C ALA A 199 21.04 1.02 6.08
N ASN A 200 20.56 2.26 6.04
CA ASN A 200 21.35 3.40 6.48
C ASN A 200 20.96 3.83 7.90
N ARG A 201 21.73 4.76 8.47
CA ARG A 201 21.45 5.33 9.78
C ARG A 201 20.02 5.87 9.92
N ARG A 202 19.48 6.54 8.90
CA ARG A 202 18.11 7.05 8.91
C ARG A 202 17.07 5.94 9.15
N PHE A 203 17.25 4.77 8.54
CA PHE A 203 16.38 3.62 8.79
C PHE A 203 16.37 3.21 10.27
N VAL A 204 17.55 3.14 10.89
CA VAL A 204 17.69 2.77 12.30
C VAL A 204 17.12 3.83 13.24
N ASP A 205 17.35 5.11 12.94
CA ASP A 205 17.00 6.21 13.83
C ASP A 205 15.50 6.60 13.71
N GLU A 206 14.93 6.54 12.51
CA GLU A 206 13.56 7.05 12.27
C GLU A 206 12.52 5.96 12.01
N VAL A 207 12.89 4.86 11.35
CA VAL A 207 11.93 3.85 10.84
C VAL A 207 11.82 2.67 11.79
N LEU A 208 12.95 2.14 12.24
CA LEU A 208 13.00 0.95 13.08
C LEU A 208 12.26 1.09 14.44
N PRO A 209 12.31 2.23 15.15
CA PRO A 209 11.54 2.41 16.39
C PRO A 209 10.04 2.28 16.18
N GLN A 210 9.52 2.72 15.03
CA GLN A 210 8.09 2.55 14.70
C GLN A 210 7.72 1.07 14.57
N HIS A 211 8.64 0.24 14.06
CA HIS A 211 8.43 -1.20 13.98
C HIS A 211 8.50 -1.87 15.36
N PHE A 212 9.39 -1.40 16.25
CA PHE A 212 9.44 -1.87 17.63
C PHE A 212 8.14 -1.63 18.36
N ALA A 213 7.55 -0.44 18.23
CA ALA A 213 6.27 -0.11 18.87
C ALA A 213 5.08 -0.94 18.36
N LEU A 214 5.11 -1.33 17.07
CA LEU A 214 4.02 -2.07 16.44
C LEU A 214 4.08 -3.58 16.69
N GLN A 215 5.28 -4.16 16.77
CA GLN A 215 5.51 -5.61 16.83
C GLN A 215 6.70 -5.98 17.73
N PRO A 216 6.70 -5.59 19.02
CA PRO A 216 7.86 -5.76 19.91
C PRO A 216 8.27 -7.23 20.07
N GLU A 217 7.29 -8.14 20.12
CA GLU A 217 7.51 -9.59 20.24
C GLU A 217 8.23 -10.22 19.04
N HIS A 218 8.33 -9.49 17.92
CA HIS A 218 9.09 -9.93 16.75
C HIS A 218 10.59 -9.63 16.88
N PHE A 219 10.96 -8.57 17.60
CA PHE A 219 12.33 -8.09 17.69
C PHE A 219 13.03 -8.53 18.97
N PHE A 220 12.33 -8.43 20.11
CA PHE A 220 12.97 -8.54 21.41
C PHE A 220 12.97 -9.97 21.99
N PRO A 221 14.00 -10.38 22.74
CA PRO A 221 15.21 -9.61 23.06
C PRO A 221 16.09 -9.38 21.82
N LEU A 222 16.60 -8.16 21.67
CA LEU A 222 17.33 -7.71 20.48
C LEU A 222 18.80 -7.56 20.81
N ALA A 223 19.65 -8.36 20.19
CA ALA A 223 21.09 -8.15 20.29
C ALA A 223 21.54 -7.05 19.34
N VAL A 224 22.34 -6.12 19.86
CA VAL A 224 22.86 -4.94 19.18
C VAL A 224 24.37 -5.09 19.07
N ILE A 225 24.90 -5.08 17.85
CA ILE A 225 26.33 -5.20 17.59
C ILE A 225 26.78 -3.98 16.81
N ILE A 226 27.73 -3.21 17.34
CA ILE A 226 28.43 -2.17 16.59
C ILE A 226 29.75 -2.73 16.13
N ALA A 227 30.02 -2.61 14.83
CA ALA A 227 31.20 -3.08 14.16
C ALA A 227 31.90 -1.90 13.48
N ASP A 228 33.22 -1.84 13.54
CA ASP A 228 33.99 -0.78 12.90
C ASP A 228 35.27 -1.33 12.28
N LEU A 229 35.56 -0.89 11.05
CA LEU A 229 36.73 -1.33 10.31
C LEU A 229 38.01 -0.73 10.89
N ASP A 230 38.91 -1.62 11.30
CA ASP A 230 40.17 -1.22 11.91
C ASP A 230 41.07 -0.53 10.88
N HIS A 231 41.57 0.65 11.24
CA HIS A 231 42.51 1.43 10.41
C HIS A 231 41.95 1.82 9.02
N PHE A 232 40.63 1.94 8.85
CA PHE A 232 40.04 2.26 7.54
C PHE A 232 40.51 3.59 6.95
N LYS A 233 40.73 4.62 7.78
CA LYS A 233 41.38 5.85 7.33
C LYS A 233 42.76 5.60 6.67
N HIS A 234 43.58 4.73 7.24
CA HIS A 234 44.89 4.38 6.64
C HIS A 234 44.72 3.67 5.29
N ILE A 235 43.65 2.88 5.12
CA ILE A 235 43.33 2.24 3.83
C ILE A 235 43.02 3.33 2.80
N ASN A 236 42.15 4.28 3.12
CA ASN A 236 41.83 5.41 2.22
C ASN A 236 43.07 6.25 1.89
N ASP A 237 43.87 6.58 2.91
CA ASP A 237 45.05 7.44 2.74
C ASP A 237 46.15 6.74 1.92
N SER A 238 46.25 5.41 1.99
CA SER A 238 47.31 4.63 1.31
C SER A 238 46.92 4.11 -0.08
N PHE A 239 45.65 3.77 -0.28
CA PHE A 239 45.16 3.07 -1.48
C PHE A 239 44.07 3.85 -2.23
N GLY A 240 43.68 5.02 -1.73
CA GLY A 240 42.64 5.85 -2.31
C GLY A 240 41.23 5.45 -1.87
N HIS A 241 40.29 6.38 -2.03
CA HIS A 241 38.90 6.21 -1.62
C HIS A 241 38.18 5.08 -2.38
N ASP A 242 38.50 4.86 -3.66
CA ASP A 242 37.87 3.81 -4.47
C ASP A 242 38.14 2.41 -3.86
N GLN A 243 39.35 2.17 -3.35
CA GLN A 243 39.68 0.91 -2.69
C GLN A 243 39.01 0.79 -1.31
N GLY A 244 38.90 1.90 -0.57
CA GLY A 244 38.10 1.93 0.66
C GLY A 244 36.64 1.58 0.42
N ASP A 245 36.06 2.10 -0.66
CA ASP A 245 34.68 1.81 -1.07
C ASP A 245 34.47 0.33 -1.41
N LEU A 246 35.43 -0.28 -2.12
CA LEU A 246 35.42 -1.74 -2.36
C LEU A 246 35.48 -2.54 -1.06
N VAL A 247 36.29 -2.13 -0.08
CA VAL A 247 36.36 -2.79 1.24
C VAL A 247 35.00 -2.74 1.92
N LEU A 248 34.34 -1.58 1.96
CA LEU A 248 33.02 -1.42 2.55
C LEU A 248 31.97 -2.32 1.87
N GLN A 249 31.99 -2.39 0.54
CA GLN A 249 31.10 -3.26 -0.24
C GLN A 249 31.32 -4.75 0.07
N GLN A 250 32.58 -5.20 0.16
CA GLN A 250 32.90 -6.60 0.44
C GLN A 250 32.51 -6.99 1.88
N VAL A 251 32.71 -6.10 2.85
CA VAL A 251 32.28 -6.33 4.24
C VAL A 251 30.76 -6.36 4.33
N ALA A 252 30.05 -5.45 3.66
CA ALA A 252 28.60 -5.49 3.59
C ALA A 252 28.06 -6.79 2.95
N MET A 253 28.72 -7.27 1.90
CA MET A 253 28.40 -8.56 1.29
C MET A 253 28.61 -9.73 2.27
N LEU A 254 29.69 -9.69 3.07
CA LEU A 254 29.93 -10.70 4.09
C LEU A 254 28.83 -10.71 5.15
N PHE A 255 28.37 -9.55 5.61
CA PHE A 255 27.25 -9.48 6.56
C PHE A 255 26.00 -10.15 5.98
N ARG A 256 25.64 -9.85 4.72
CA ARG A 256 24.50 -10.49 4.04
C ARG A 256 24.62 -12.01 3.93
N GLN A 257 25.83 -12.55 3.84
CA GLN A 257 26.08 -13.99 3.75
C GLN A 257 26.07 -14.68 5.12
N LYS A 258 26.45 -13.96 6.19
CA LYS A 258 26.62 -14.54 7.53
C LYS A 258 25.42 -14.32 8.45
N LEU A 259 24.61 -13.31 8.17
CA LEU A 259 23.40 -12.98 8.92
C LEU A 259 22.17 -13.71 8.35
N ARG A 260 21.17 -13.92 9.21
CA ARG A 260 19.89 -14.52 8.85
C ARG A 260 19.01 -13.51 8.11
N THR A 261 17.88 -13.97 7.60
CA THR A 261 16.97 -13.13 6.80
C THR A 261 16.28 -12.05 7.65
N GLU A 262 16.03 -12.38 8.91
CA GLU A 262 15.45 -11.54 9.95
C GLU A 262 16.45 -10.56 10.59
N ASP A 263 17.75 -10.84 10.50
CA ASP A 263 18.80 -9.96 11.03
C ASP A 263 18.91 -8.70 10.13
N ILE A 264 19.27 -7.57 10.76
CA ILE A 264 19.40 -6.28 10.09
C ILE A 264 20.86 -5.88 10.11
N ALA A 265 21.44 -5.58 8.96
CA ALA A 265 22.73 -4.92 8.84
C ALA A 265 22.53 -3.50 8.30
N CYS A 266 23.16 -2.55 8.98
CA CYS A 266 23.08 -1.13 8.68
C CYS A 266 24.48 -0.54 8.56
N ARG A 267 24.72 0.33 7.59
CA ARG A 267 25.85 1.26 7.60
C ARG A 267 25.47 2.47 8.45
N TYR A 268 26.02 2.52 9.66
CA TYR A 268 25.63 3.49 10.69
C TYR A 268 26.47 4.77 10.63
N GLY A 269 27.73 4.65 10.19
CA GLY A 269 28.67 5.74 9.97
C GLY A 269 29.49 5.57 8.69
N GLY A 270 30.63 6.26 8.59
CA GLY A 270 31.52 6.16 7.43
C GLY A 270 32.10 4.75 7.26
N GLU A 271 32.67 4.22 8.35
CA GLU A 271 33.30 2.89 8.45
C GLU A 271 32.65 1.99 9.52
N GLU A 272 31.54 2.47 10.08
CA GLU A 272 30.80 1.85 11.18
C GLU A 272 29.54 1.17 10.68
N PHE A 273 29.28 -0.03 11.19
CA PHE A 273 28.13 -0.84 10.90
C PHE A 273 27.39 -1.22 12.17
N LEU A 274 26.07 -1.26 12.10
CA LEU A 274 25.20 -1.72 13.17
C LEU A 274 24.52 -3.00 12.70
N LEU A 275 24.69 -4.08 13.45
CA LEU A 275 24.01 -5.36 13.22
C LEU A 275 23.01 -5.58 14.35
N LEU A 276 21.76 -5.81 13.99
CA LEU A 276 20.66 -6.03 14.92
C LEU A 276 20.11 -7.43 14.69
N LEU A 277 20.14 -8.25 15.74
CA LEU A 277 19.83 -9.68 15.67
C LEU A 277 18.60 -9.95 16.55
N PRO A 278 17.39 -10.00 15.96
CA PRO A 278 16.17 -10.30 16.69
C PRO A 278 16.24 -11.62 17.44
N LYS A 279 15.59 -11.68 18.61
CA LYS A 279 15.44 -12.91 19.42
C LYS A 279 16.75 -13.65 19.64
N THR A 280 17.82 -12.91 19.92
CA THR A 280 19.18 -13.45 20.01
C THR A 280 19.77 -13.11 21.37
N SER A 281 20.28 -14.13 22.07
CA SER A 281 20.94 -13.91 23.35
C SER A 281 22.30 -13.22 23.17
N GLN A 282 22.80 -12.58 24.22
CA GLN A 282 24.12 -11.94 24.18
C GLN A 282 25.23 -12.94 23.77
N ASN A 283 25.23 -14.16 24.33
CA ASN A 283 26.22 -15.19 24.00
C ASN A 283 26.15 -15.60 22.52
N ASP A 284 24.95 -15.76 21.97
CA ASP A 284 24.77 -16.10 20.55
C ASP A 284 25.24 -14.96 19.65
N ALA A 285 24.91 -13.71 20.02
CA ALA A 285 25.33 -12.52 19.30
C ALA A 285 26.86 -12.36 19.30
N THR A 286 27.53 -12.59 20.43
CA THR A 286 28.99 -12.61 20.51
C THR A 286 29.60 -13.68 19.59
N ARG A 287 29.00 -14.89 19.51
CA ARG A 287 29.45 -15.92 18.57
C ARG A 287 29.24 -15.52 17.11
N VAL A 288 28.14 -14.83 16.79
CA VAL A 288 27.92 -14.30 15.44
C VAL A 288 28.94 -13.22 15.10
N ALA A 289 29.17 -12.27 16.01
CA ALA A 289 30.18 -11.23 15.86
C ALA A 289 31.57 -11.84 15.62
N ASP A 290 31.98 -12.83 16.41
CA ASP A 290 33.30 -13.45 16.27
C ASP A 290 33.44 -14.25 14.96
N LYS A 291 32.38 -14.92 14.51
CA LYS A 291 32.34 -15.56 13.19
C LYS A 291 32.49 -14.55 12.05
N ILE A 292 31.83 -13.41 12.16
CA ILE A 292 31.93 -12.32 11.18
C ILE A 292 33.34 -11.74 11.20
N ARG A 293 33.87 -11.41 12.38
CA ARG A 293 35.23 -10.91 12.59
C ARG A 293 36.28 -11.81 11.94
N ALA A 294 36.25 -13.11 12.26
CA ALA A 294 37.15 -14.09 11.66
C ALA A 294 36.97 -14.17 10.13
N GLY A 295 35.73 -14.09 9.65
CA GLY A 295 35.42 -14.06 8.22
C GLY A 295 35.97 -12.83 7.48
N ILE A 296 36.00 -11.66 8.14
CA ILE A 296 36.62 -10.45 7.58
C ILE A 296 38.14 -10.64 7.52
N ALA A 297 38.76 -11.03 8.64
CA ALA A 297 40.21 -11.16 8.75
C ALA A 297 40.82 -12.23 7.81
N GLN A 298 40.05 -13.27 7.46
CA GLN A 298 40.50 -14.32 6.55
C GLN A 298 40.31 -13.98 5.07
N ARG A 299 39.51 -12.97 4.74
CA ARG A 299 39.13 -12.68 3.35
C ARG A 299 40.09 -11.67 2.74
N ARG A 300 40.60 -12.00 1.55
CA ARG A 300 41.31 -11.04 0.70
C ARG A 300 40.28 -10.13 0.04
N LEU A 301 40.01 -8.98 0.64
CA LEU A 301 38.95 -8.07 0.17
C LEU A 301 39.36 -7.27 -1.07
N LEU A 302 40.66 -7.05 -1.27
CA LEU A 302 41.20 -6.32 -2.43
C LEU A 302 42.02 -7.26 -3.32
N THR A 303 41.58 -7.42 -4.57
CA THR A 303 42.25 -8.29 -5.55
C THR A 303 43.64 -7.76 -5.92
N GLU A 304 43.81 -6.44 -5.99
CA GLU A 304 45.08 -5.78 -6.34
C GLU A 304 46.08 -5.76 -5.17
N HIS A 305 45.61 -5.96 -3.95
CA HIS A 305 46.41 -5.97 -2.72
C HIS A 305 46.11 -7.20 -1.86
N PRO A 306 46.44 -8.42 -2.36
CA PRO A 306 46.02 -9.67 -1.73
C PRO A 306 46.65 -9.94 -0.35
N ASP A 307 47.73 -9.22 -0.02
CA ASP A 307 48.45 -9.33 1.26
C ASP A 307 47.91 -8.35 2.32
N LEU A 308 47.03 -7.42 1.94
CA LEU A 308 46.41 -6.49 2.89
C LEU A 308 45.35 -7.22 3.72
N VAL A 309 45.65 -7.41 5.01
CA VAL A 309 44.71 -7.96 5.98
C VAL A 309 43.88 -6.83 6.56
N ILE A 310 42.57 -6.91 6.38
CA ILE A 310 41.60 -5.97 6.94
C ILE A 310 40.93 -6.64 8.12
N THR A 311 40.86 -5.94 9.24
CA THR A 311 40.20 -6.44 10.46
C THR A 311 39.08 -5.50 10.86
N CYS A 312 38.23 -5.99 11.76
CA CYS A 312 37.09 -5.24 12.26
C CYS A 312 36.95 -5.54 13.75
N SER A 313 36.67 -4.49 14.52
CA SER A 313 36.41 -4.58 15.97
C SER A 313 34.91 -4.52 16.22
N PHE A 314 34.44 -5.19 17.26
CA PHE A 314 33.02 -5.33 17.57
C PHE A 314 32.73 -5.04 19.05
N GLY A 315 31.59 -4.41 19.30
CA GLY A 315 30.98 -4.30 20.62
C GLY A 315 29.54 -4.83 20.59
N VAL A 316 29.18 -5.67 21.55
CA VAL A 316 27.90 -6.40 21.60
C VAL A 316 27.13 -5.97 22.84
N ALA A 317 25.86 -5.62 22.70
CA ALA A 317 24.93 -5.36 23.79
C ALA A 317 23.56 -6.01 23.54
N LEU A 318 22.68 -5.98 24.53
CA LEU A 318 21.35 -6.58 24.47
C LEU A 318 20.32 -5.55 24.93
N ALA A 319 19.22 -5.45 24.20
CA ALA A 319 18.03 -4.72 24.61
C ALA A 319 16.90 -5.74 24.87
N GLN A 320 16.28 -5.68 26.05
CA GLN A 320 15.16 -6.57 26.40
C GLN A 320 13.83 -6.07 25.85
N ASP A 321 13.70 -4.76 25.62
CA ASP A 321 12.53 -4.12 25.04
C ASP A 321 12.90 -2.86 24.25
N GLU A 322 11.89 -2.21 23.66
CA GLU A 322 12.04 -0.99 22.85
C GLU A 322 12.70 0.15 23.62
N SER A 323 12.41 0.31 24.91
CA SER A 323 12.91 1.43 25.73
C SER A 323 14.42 1.32 25.98
N GLU A 324 14.94 0.09 26.00
CA GLU A 324 16.36 -0.19 26.19
C GLU A 324 17.20 -0.06 24.90
N PHE A 325 16.58 0.03 23.71
CA PHE A 325 17.29 -0.01 22.44
C PHE A 325 18.41 1.04 22.33
N LEU A 326 18.10 2.32 22.61
CA LEU A 326 19.09 3.40 22.56
C LEU A 326 20.21 3.22 23.59
N GLN A 327 19.90 2.66 24.76
CA GLN A 327 20.89 2.37 25.78
C GLN A 327 21.80 1.21 25.36
N ALA A 328 21.25 0.16 24.74
CA ALA A 328 22.01 -0.94 24.19
C ALA A 328 22.95 -0.49 23.06
N VAL A 329 22.52 0.41 22.17
CA VAL A 329 23.40 1.02 21.15
C VAL A 329 24.58 1.74 21.79
N LYS A 330 24.35 2.57 22.83
CA LYS A 330 25.42 3.25 23.55
C LYS A 330 26.38 2.28 24.26
N LEU A 331 25.85 1.20 24.84
CA LEU A 331 26.66 0.18 25.51
C LEU A 331 27.51 -0.62 24.51
N ALA A 332 26.95 -0.94 23.34
CA ALA A 332 27.69 -1.59 22.26
C ALA A 332 28.82 -0.69 21.75
N ASP A 333 28.60 0.61 21.65
CA ASP A 333 29.62 1.59 21.24
C ASP A 333 30.78 1.65 22.26
N GLN A 334 30.46 1.69 23.56
CA GLN A 334 31.46 1.62 24.63
C GLN A 334 32.28 0.33 24.57
N ARG A 335 31.63 -0.81 24.29
CA ARG A 335 32.32 -2.10 24.14
C ARG A 335 33.19 -2.15 22.87
N LEU A 336 32.75 -1.52 21.78
CA LEU A 336 33.56 -1.37 20.57
C LEU A 336 34.81 -0.53 20.86
N TYR A 337 34.67 0.56 21.61
CA TYR A 337 35.80 1.37 22.03
C TYR A 337 36.83 0.54 22.82
N LEU A 338 36.37 -0.32 23.75
CA LEU A 338 37.24 -1.26 24.47
C LEU A 338 37.94 -2.24 23.52
N SER A 339 37.23 -2.76 22.53
CA SER A 339 37.83 -3.62 21.49
C SER A 339 38.92 -2.87 20.70
N LYS A 340 38.72 -1.58 20.40
CA LYS A 340 39.74 -0.78 19.73
C LYS A 340 40.94 -0.46 20.62
N SER A 341 40.73 -0.16 21.90
CA SER A 341 41.81 0.14 22.85
C SER A 341 42.65 -1.08 23.22
N ASN A 342 42.03 -2.26 23.27
CA ASN A 342 42.69 -3.52 23.64
C ASN A 342 43.40 -4.21 22.47
N GLY A 343 43.76 -3.48 21.41
CA GLY A 343 44.54 -4.02 20.28
C GLY A 343 43.74 -4.39 19.03
N ARG A 344 42.46 -3.98 18.94
CA ARG A 344 41.59 -4.18 17.76
C ARG A 344 41.32 -5.65 17.42
N ASN A 345 40.64 -5.93 16.31
CA ASN A 345 40.31 -7.27 15.81
C ASN A 345 39.75 -8.20 16.92
N GLN A 346 38.79 -7.72 17.69
CA GLN A 346 38.18 -8.46 18.79
C GLN A 346 36.70 -8.10 18.99
N VAL A 347 36.03 -8.89 19.83
CA VAL A 347 34.63 -8.72 20.21
C VAL A 347 34.55 -8.51 21.72
N ASN A 348 33.86 -7.45 22.17
CA ASN A 348 33.55 -7.19 23.58
C ASN A 348 32.05 -7.13 23.85
#